data_AF-A0A2I0F0B7-F1
#
_entry.id   AF-A0A2I0F0B7-F1
#
_cell.length_a   1.000
_cell.length_b   1.000
_cell.length_c   1.000
_cell.angle_alpha   90.00
_cell.angle_beta   90.00
_cell.angle_gamma   90.00
#
_symmetry.space_group_name_H-M   'P 1'
#
loop_
_entity.id
_entity.type
_entity.pdbx_description
1 polymer ?
#
loop_
_entity_poly.entity_id
_entity_poly.type
_entity_poly.pdbx_seq_one_letter_code
_entity_poly.pdbx_strand_id
1 'polypeptide(L)'
;MIKQNTLFYTYLDECKKNFFTTEFERKDSKHEAYNFYSLSSVSFESDYYLQQFEDKWAVFKKEFNIPDKTCLHFAEYKKLLSSDHVKNIKIAIRQKEAIFSSESSINFSEFENVINSSDGFEEKEKEKLLKKLESFKNPEDLSSCYVEVKATFRKYSKKILSVDEKDIEGYRLFLNSDGTFDIVNVHNFFSTLKELLKTSQFHILNTDYINLKKAYLPLRKASEREKLTNPNILPAKNLAKAEARVVMKKHLDILIEFLISNNFNGSTYLDENLPDMLYTKLRFDADGKEFEAKSDLKMAFHECLTTGTERFEQKTAVKLLDEIRFIRKEEVGSGNIPPHCGSELVDFLCSLVCSETRVSYLTKIGVISQEDFPKGKYSTLIFEEEELEDISFEDIIEDKLFLKTMIDYSEI
;
A
#
# COMPACT_ATOMS: atom_id res chain seq x y z
N MET A 1 26.17 -18.50 7.72
CA MET A 1 25.54 -18.84 9.02
C MET A 1 24.40 -19.78 8.70
N ILE A 2 24.33 -20.96 9.30
CA ILE A 2 23.25 -21.92 9.05
C ILE A 2 22.05 -21.46 9.89
N LYS A 3 20.87 -21.26 9.27
CA LYS A 3 19.62 -20.87 9.95
C LYS A 3 19.06 -22.00 10.83
N GLN A 4 19.79 -22.41 11.87
CA GLN A 4 19.38 -23.48 12.77
C GLN A 4 18.33 -22.95 13.77
N ASN A 5 17.17 -23.62 13.84
CA ASN A 5 16.10 -23.33 14.81
C ASN A 5 15.54 -21.90 14.74
N THR A 6 15.30 -21.39 13.54
CA THR A 6 14.81 -20.02 13.32
C THR A 6 13.34 -19.99 12.94
N LEU A 7 12.52 -19.33 13.76
CA LEU A 7 11.18 -18.87 13.38
C LEU A 7 11.28 -17.51 12.69
N PHE A 8 10.53 -17.32 11.62
CA PHE A 8 10.38 -16.04 10.94
C PHE A 8 8.98 -15.45 11.13
N TYR A 9 8.91 -14.12 11.31
CA TYR A 9 7.70 -13.36 11.06
C TYR A 9 7.81 -12.69 9.69
N THR A 10 6.91 -13.08 8.79
CA THR A 10 6.86 -12.54 7.43
C THR A 10 5.61 -11.69 7.27
N TYR A 11 5.79 -10.38 7.10
CA TYR A 11 4.71 -9.44 6.83
C TYR A 11 4.54 -9.27 5.33
N LEU A 12 3.32 -9.27 4.84
CA LEU A 12 2.99 -9.20 3.42
C LEU A 12 2.01 -8.06 3.15
N ASP A 13 2.20 -7.40 2.01
CA ASP A 13 1.24 -6.45 1.46
C ASP A 13 1.18 -6.54 -0.07
N GLU A 14 0.03 -6.12 -0.62
CA GLU A 14 -0.23 -6.13 -2.06
C GLU A 14 -0.18 -4.71 -2.65
N CYS A 15 0.47 -4.57 -3.81
CA CYS A 15 0.43 -3.31 -4.56
C CYS A 15 -0.07 -3.51 -5.99
N LYS A 16 -1.25 -2.95 -6.27
CA LYS A 16 -1.85 -2.86 -7.61
C LYS A 16 -1.56 -1.52 -8.27
N LYS A 17 -1.81 -0.44 -7.53
CA LYS A 17 -1.61 0.94 -7.98
C LYS A 17 -0.62 1.66 -7.07
N ASN A 18 0.27 2.41 -7.69
CA ASN A 18 1.25 3.28 -7.06
C ASN A 18 1.61 4.44 -8.01
N PHE A 19 2.57 5.27 -7.60
CA PHE A 19 3.03 6.40 -8.39
C PHE A 19 3.56 5.98 -9.77
N PHE A 20 4.39 4.93 -9.83
CA PHE A 20 4.89 4.38 -11.10
C PHE A 20 3.75 4.00 -12.05
N THR A 21 2.78 3.18 -11.62
CA THR A 21 1.68 2.73 -12.48
C THR A 21 0.81 3.89 -12.98
N THR A 22 0.63 4.93 -12.16
CA THR A 22 -0.15 6.10 -12.54
C THR A 22 0.57 6.92 -13.61
N GLU A 23 1.89 7.11 -13.47
CA GLU A 23 2.69 7.77 -14.49
C GLU A 23 2.80 6.94 -15.78
N PHE A 24 2.97 5.62 -15.63
CA PHE A 24 3.01 4.66 -16.73
C PHE A 24 1.75 4.73 -17.59
N GLU A 25 0.56 4.67 -16.97
CA GLU A 25 -0.74 4.80 -17.65
C GLU A 25 -0.91 6.15 -18.36
N ARG A 26 -0.46 7.27 -17.76
CA ARG A 26 -0.62 8.61 -18.33
C ARG A 26 0.28 8.87 -19.54
N LYS A 27 1.38 8.14 -19.68
CA LYS A 27 2.40 8.42 -20.68
C LYS A 27 2.02 7.93 -22.08
N ASP A 28 1.33 6.79 -22.17
CA ASP A 28 0.80 6.25 -23.44
C ASP A 28 -0.53 5.52 -23.20
N SER A 29 -1.53 5.82 -24.02
CA SER A 29 -2.80 5.07 -24.08
C SER A 29 -2.63 3.54 -24.20
N LYS A 30 -1.55 3.04 -24.81
CA LYS A 30 -1.24 1.61 -24.86
C LYS A 30 -0.88 1.03 -23.49
N HIS A 31 -0.30 1.85 -22.61
CA HIS A 31 0.05 1.45 -21.26
C HIS A 31 -1.19 1.21 -20.38
N GLU A 32 -2.32 1.86 -20.68
CA GLU A 32 -3.59 1.59 -20.01
C GLU A 32 -4.05 0.13 -20.14
N ALA A 33 -3.56 -0.59 -21.16
CA ALA A 33 -3.87 -2.00 -21.36
C ALA A 33 -3.12 -2.92 -20.37
N TYR A 34 -2.06 -2.45 -19.70
CA TYR A 34 -1.38 -3.28 -18.71
C TYR A 34 -2.16 -3.33 -17.40
N ASN A 35 -2.10 -4.47 -16.74
CA ASN A 35 -2.54 -4.68 -15.38
C ASN A 35 -1.35 -5.15 -14.54
N PHE A 36 -1.22 -4.58 -13.35
CA PHE A 36 -0.16 -4.88 -12.42
C PHE A 36 -0.75 -5.40 -11.11
N TYR A 37 -0.13 -6.44 -10.58
CA TYR A 37 -0.35 -6.91 -9.23
C TYR A 37 1.00 -7.30 -8.64
N SER A 38 1.23 -7.01 -7.37
CA SER A 38 2.42 -7.47 -6.67
C SER A 38 2.08 -7.92 -5.28
N LEU A 39 2.90 -8.83 -4.78
CA LEU A 39 2.95 -9.21 -3.38
C LEU A 39 4.40 -9.09 -2.95
N SER A 40 4.65 -8.15 -2.04
CA SER A 40 5.95 -7.99 -1.39
C SER A 40 5.86 -8.49 0.05
N SER A 41 6.98 -8.95 0.58
CA SER A 41 7.06 -9.29 1.99
C SER A 41 8.37 -8.85 2.62
N VAL A 42 8.30 -8.57 3.92
CA VAL A 42 9.45 -8.35 4.80
C VAL A 42 9.51 -9.49 5.81
N SER A 43 10.63 -10.18 5.87
CA SER A 43 10.83 -11.33 6.74
C SER A 43 11.89 -11.02 7.79
N PHE A 44 11.51 -11.19 9.06
CA PHE A 44 12.38 -11.02 10.22
C PHE A 44 12.57 -12.36 10.93
N GLU A 45 13.76 -12.60 11.46
CA GLU A 45 13.94 -13.58 12.52
C GLU A 45 13.15 -13.14 13.76
N SER A 46 12.39 -14.06 14.36
CA SER A 46 11.42 -13.71 15.41
C SER A 46 12.07 -13.08 16.64
N ASP A 47 13.24 -13.57 17.04
CA ASP A 47 13.93 -13.08 18.23
C ASP A 47 14.42 -11.64 18.02
N TYR A 48 15.03 -11.36 16.86
CA TYR A 48 15.39 -9.99 16.49
C TYR A 48 14.16 -9.07 16.42
N TYR A 49 13.07 -9.55 15.79
CA TYR A 49 11.85 -8.76 15.63
C TYR A 49 11.28 -8.35 16.99
N LEU A 50 11.04 -9.33 17.87
CA LEU A 50 10.37 -9.13 19.15
C LEU A 50 11.24 -8.38 20.17
N GLN A 51 12.56 -8.62 20.18
CA GLN A 51 13.45 -8.09 21.21
C GLN A 51 14.18 -6.80 20.79
N GLN A 52 14.15 -6.44 19.50
CA GLN A 52 14.91 -5.29 19.01
C GLN A 52 14.13 -4.41 18.05
N PHE A 53 13.54 -4.97 16.99
CA PHE A 53 12.92 -4.13 15.96
C PHE A 53 11.70 -3.37 16.48
N GLU A 54 10.82 -4.04 17.23
CA GLU A 54 9.64 -3.41 17.85
C GLU A 54 10.03 -2.24 18.77
N ASP A 55 11.07 -2.40 19.59
CA ASP A 55 11.56 -1.35 20.48
C ASP A 55 12.13 -0.16 19.69
N LYS A 56 12.94 -0.43 18.66
CA LYS A 56 13.47 0.62 17.79
C LYS A 56 12.36 1.38 17.08
N TRP A 57 11.32 0.68 16.63
CA TRP A 57 10.15 1.29 15.99
C TRP A 57 9.35 2.16 16.96
N ALA A 58 9.16 1.71 18.20
CA ALA A 58 8.51 2.50 19.25
C ALA A 58 9.31 3.77 19.58
N VAL A 59 10.64 3.69 19.64
CA VAL A 59 11.51 4.86 19.82
C VAL A 59 11.36 5.85 18.66
N PHE A 60 11.36 5.36 17.41
CA PHE A 60 11.12 6.17 16.23
C PHE A 60 9.77 6.91 16.31
N LYS A 61 8.67 6.22 16.64
CA LYS A 61 7.36 6.87 16.80
C LYS A 61 7.37 7.95 17.88
N LYS A 62 8.02 7.68 19.01
CA LYS A 62 8.13 8.62 20.12
C LYS A 62 8.91 9.88 19.75
N GLU A 63 9.98 9.76 18.95
CA GLU A 63 10.78 10.89 18.48
C GLU A 63 9.94 11.92 17.72
N PHE A 64 8.98 11.45 16.93
CA PHE A 64 8.08 12.30 16.14
C PHE A 64 6.70 12.52 16.79
N ASN A 65 6.58 12.29 18.11
CA ASN A 65 5.35 12.45 18.88
C ASN A 65 4.12 11.71 18.31
N ILE A 66 4.36 10.59 17.65
CA ILE A 66 3.30 9.76 17.08
C ILE A 66 2.67 8.95 18.23
N PRO A 67 1.36 9.07 18.47
CA PRO A 67 0.71 8.30 19.54
C PRO A 67 0.89 6.79 19.34
N ASP A 68 1.10 6.04 20.43
CA ASP A 68 1.31 4.58 20.39
C ASP A 68 0.22 3.86 19.60
N LYS A 69 -1.03 4.36 19.71
CA LYS A 69 -2.19 3.76 19.06
C LYS A 69 -2.40 4.16 17.59
N THR A 70 -1.56 5.04 17.06
CA THR A 70 -1.68 5.53 15.70
C THR A 70 -0.95 4.58 14.75
N CYS A 71 -1.65 4.03 13.76
CA CYS A 71 -1.03 3.34 12.64
C CYS A 71 -0.42 4.37 11.69
N LEU A 72 0.82 4.15 11.25
CA LEU A 72 1.51 4.93 10.24
C LEU A 72 0.98 4.54 8.86
N HIS A 73 0.67 5.55 8.07
CA HIS A 73 0.22 5.39 6.69
C HIS A 73 1.09 6.28 5.82
N PHE A 74 2.22 5.73 5.37
CA PHE A 74 3.28 6.52 4.72
C PHE A 74 2.82 7.19 3.43
N ALA A 75 1.82 6.63 2.74
CA ALA A 75 1.20 7.27 1.58
C ALA A 75 0.63 8.65 1.89
N GLU A 76 0.12 8.86 3.11
CA GLU A 76 -0.47 10.14 3.55
C GLU A 76 0.65 11.15 3.88
N TYR A 77 1.74 10.71 4.52
CA TYR A 77 2.90 11.56 4.79
C TYR A 77 3.66 11.94 3.53
N LYS A 78 3.75 11.05 2.54
CA LYS A 78 4.38 11.36 1.24
C LYS A 78 3.66 12.48 0.49
N LYS A 79 2.36 12.69 0.69
CA LYS A 79 1.64 13.81 0.07
C LYS A 79 2.04 15.17 0.65
N LEU A 80 2.58 15.20 1.87
CA LEU A 80 3.01 16.42 2.56
C LEU A 80 4.26 17.04 1.94
N LEU A 81 4.95 16.32 1.05
CA LEU A 81 6.09 16.82 0.27
C LEU A 81 5.66 17.82 -0.81
N SER A 82 4.36 17.86 -1.14
CA SER A 82 3.82 18.82 -2.11
C SER A 82 3.23 20.04 -1.42
N SER A 83 3.78 21.23 -1.72
CA SER A 83 3.30 22.50 -1.17
C SER A 83 1.84 22.78 -1.55
N ASP A 84 1.43 22.38 -2.75
CA ASP A 84 0.03 22.49 -3.21
C ASP A 84 -0.90 21.60 -2.39
N HIS A 85 -0.49 20.37 -2.06
CA HIS A 85 -1.32 19.51 -1.21
C HIS A 85 -1.41 20.05 0.23
N VAL A 86 -0.29 20.52 0.79
CA VAL A 86 -0.25 21.19 2.10
C VAL A 86 -1.17 22.41 2.13
N LYS A 87 -1.19 23.23 1.07
CA LYS A 87 -2.11 24.36 0.92
C LYS A 87 -3.56 23.90 0.89
N ASN A 88 -3.88 22.84 0.17
CA ASN A 88 -5.23 22.26 0.11
C ASN A 88 -5.70 21.74 1.49
N ILE A 89 -4.81 21.12 2.27
CA ILE A 89 -5.11 20.70 3.65
C ILE A 89 -5.45 21.93 4.51
N LYS A 90 -4.63 22.99 4.44
CA LYS A 90 -4.88 24.25 5.18
C LYS A 90 -6.24 24.87 4.83
N ILE A 91 -6.62 24.84 3.54
CA ILE A 91 -7.95 25.30 3.10
C ILE A 91 -9.05 24.41 3.68
N ALA A 92 -8.90 23.08 3.61
CA ALA A 92 -9.88 22.13 4.13
C ALA A 92 -10.11 22.31 5.64
N ILE A 93 -9.03 22.51 6.42
CA ILE A 93 -9.12 22.76 7.87
C ILE A 93 -9.92 24.05 8.14
N ARG A 94 -9.56 25.16 7.49
CA ARG A 94 -10.27 26.45 7.66
C ARG A 94 -11.75 26.35 7.30
N GLN A 95 -12.07 25.73 6.17
CA GLN A 95 -13.47 25.52 5.75
C GLN A 95 -14.22 24.65 6.75
N LYS A 96 -13.59 23.57 7.24
CA LYS A 96 -14.18 22.68 8.24
C LYS A 96 -14.48 23.42 9.54
N GLU A 97 -13.55 24.24 10.03
CA GLU A 97 -13.75 25.03 11.26
C GLU A 97 -14.83 26.10 11.10
N ALA A 98 -14.94 26.72 9.92
CA ALA A 98 -15.97 27.72 9.64
C ALA A 98 -17.38 27.11 9.50
N ILE A 99 -17.48 25.88 8.98
CA ILE A 99 -18.74 25.14 8.83
C ILE A 99 -19.16 24.47 10.14
N PHE A 100 -18.22 23.87 10.87
CA PHE A 100 -18.47 23.08 12.08
C PHE A 100 -17.86 23.77 13.30
N SER A 101 -18.54 24.80 13.82
CA SER A 101 -18.07 25.59 14.96
C SER A 101 -18.10 24.82 16.30
N SER A 102 -18.87 23.72 16.38
CA SER A 102 -18.89 22.77 17.50
C SER A 102 -19.46 21.41 17.04
N GLU A 103 -19.46 20.40 17.92
CA GLU A 103 -20.01 19.07 17.63
C GLU A 103 -21.53 19.03 17.37
N SER A 104 -22.23 20.15 17.58
CA SER A 104 -23.68 20.26 17.41
C SER A 104 -24.11 21.50 16.62
N SER A 105 -23.19 22.24 16.01
CA SER A 105 -23.49 23.46 15.24
C SER A 105 -22.95 23.37 13.84
N ILE A 106 -23.80 23.74 12.88
CA ILE A 106 -23.51 23.71 11.45
C ILE A 106 -23.85 25.10 10.88
N ASN A 107 -22.86 25.75 10.27
CA ASN A 107 -23.07 26.95 9.49
C ASN A 107 -23.39 26.59 8.03
N PHE A 108 -24.68 26.41 7.74
CA PHE A 108 -25.14 26.07 6.39
C PHE A 108 -24.80 27.14 5.36
N SER A 109 -24.89 28.42 5.72
CA SER A 109 -24.56 29.53 4.81
C SER A 109 -23.10 29.49 4.40
N GLU A 110 -22.20 29.18 5.33
CA GLU A 110 -20.77 29.02 5.00
C GLU A 110 -20.53 27.81 4.09
N PHE A 111 -21.20 26.69 4.34
CA PHE A 111 -21.05 25.52 3.48
C PHE A 111 -21.60 25.78 2.06
N GLU A 112 -22.71 26.51 1.94
CA GLU A 112 -23.23 26.96 0.65
C GLU A 112 -22.25 27.87 -0.08
N ASN A 113 -21.64 28.83 0.62
CA ASN A 113 -20.60 29.70 0.05
C ASN A 113 -19.41 28.90 -0.47
N VAL A 114 -18.91 27.94 0.32
CA VAL A 114 -17.81 27.04 -0.07
C VAL A 114 -18.15 26.26 -1.34
N ILE A 115 -19.37 25.71 -1.46
CA ILE A 115 -19.79 24.99 -2.66
C ILE A 115 -19.90 25.93 -3.87
N ASN A 116 -20.50 27.11 -3.69
CA ASN A 116 -20.70 28.08 -4.76
C ASN A 116 -19.39 28.64 -5.30
N SER A 117 -18.40 28.88 -4.43
CA SER A 117 -17.08 29.39 -4.80
C SER A 117 -16.13 28.33 -5.36
N SER A 118 -16.57 27.08 -5.51
CA SER A 118 -15.72 25.99 -5.97
C SER A 118 -15.82 25.80 -7.48
N ASP A 119 -14.70 25.96 -8.18
CA ASP A 119 -14.65 25.79 -9.65
C ASP A 119 -14.57 24.32 -10.11
N GLY A 120 -14.35 23.37 -9.19
CA GLY A 120 -14.15 21.95 -9.53
C GLY A 120 -15.41 21.08 -9.64
N PHE A 121 -16.61 21.67 -9.51
CA PHE A 121 -17.88 20.96 -9.72
C PHE A 121 -18.58 21.47 -10.97
N GLU A 122 -19.19 20.55 -11.74
CA GLU A 122 -20.18 20.95 -12.73
C GLU A 122 -21.39 21.59 -12.04
N GLU A 123 -22.06 22.55 -12.68
CA GLU A 123 -23.21 23.25 -12.09
C GLU A 123 -24.32 22.30 -11.63
N LYS A 124 -24.57 21.20 -12.35
CA LYS A 124 -25.53 20.16 -11.94
C LYS A 124 -25.15 19.47 -10.63
N GLU A 125 -23.86 19.29 -10.38
CA GLU A 125 -23.37 18.68 -9.16
C GLU A 125 -23.45 19.65 -7.98
N LYS A 126 -23.13 20.94 -8.21
CA LYS A 126 -23.35 22.00 -7.22
C LYS A 126 -24.82 22.06 -6.83
N GLU A 127 -25.73 22.13 -7.79
CA GLU A 127 -27.18 22.10 -7.54
C GLU A 127 -27.61 20.88 -6.71
N LYS A 128 -27.07 19.69 -7.02
CA LYS A 128 -27.38 18.46 -6.28
C LYS A 128 -26.89 18.52 -4.84
N LEU A 129 -25.69 19.07 -4.60
CA LEU A 129 -25.14 19.24 -3.27
C LEU A 129 -25.92 20.30 -2.48
N LEU A 130 -26.26 21.43 -3.09
CA LEU A 130 -27.05 22.50 -2.49
C LEU A 130 -28.46 22.02 -2.12
N LYS A 131 -29.17 21.33 -3.03
CA LYS A 131 -30.46 20.70 -2.72
C LYS A 131 -30.36 19.71 -1.56
N LYS A 132 -29.26 18.96 -1.50
CA LYS A 132 -29.01 18.05 -0.38
C LYS A 132 -28.80 18.83 0.92
N LEU A 133 -28.05 19.93 0.91
CA LEU A 133 -27.89 20.79 2.09
C LEU A 133 -29.18 21.45 2.54
N GLU A 134 -30.03 21.91 1.60
CA GLU A 134 -31.34 22.47 1.94
C GLU A 134 -32.22 21.47 2.69
N SER A 135 -32.16 20.19 2.31
CA SER A 135 -32.89 19.12 3.00
C SER A 135 -32.46 18.93 4.47
N PHE A 136 -31.29 19.45 4.85
CA PHE A 136 -30.75 19.37 6.20
C PHE A 136 -31.05 20.58 7.07
N LYS A 137 -31.58 21.69 6.53
CA LYS A 137 -31.81 22.94 7.30
C LYS A 137 -32.93 22.83 8.34
N ASN A 138 -33.83 21.85 8.22
CA ASN A 138 -34.92 21.59 9.17
C ASN A 138 -34.91 20.12 9.63
N PRO A 139 -33.89 19.67 10.38
CA PRO A 139 -33.77 18.26 10.74
C PRO A 139 -34.70 17.91 11.91
N GLU A 140 -35.34 16.74 11.84
CA GLU A 140 -36.02 16.15 12.99
C GLU A 140 -35.01 15.62 14.04
N ASP A 141 -33.79 15.26 13.60
CA ASP A 141 -32.67 14.83 14.42
C ASP A 141 -31.37 15.56 14.04
N LEU A 142 -30.91 16.45 14.94
CA LEU A 142 -29.68 17.23 14.80
C LEU A 142 -28.42 16.36 14.73
N SER A 143 -28.39 15.22 15.43
CA SER A 143 -27.23 14.33 15.46
C SER A 143 -27.05 13.60 14.12
N SER A 144 -28.14 13.02 13.59
CA SER A 144 -28.13 12.41 12.25
C SER A 144 -27.78 13.43 11.17
N CYS A 145 -28.35 14.65 11.27
CA CYS A 145 -28.04 15.75 10.36
C CYS A 145 -26.53 16.09 10.34
N TYR A 146 -25.91 16.23 11.51
CA TYR A 146 -24.49 16.54 11.62
C TYR A 146 -23.61 15.48 10.94
N VAL A 147 -23.91 14.20 11.17
CA VAL A 147 -23.18 13.08 10.54
C VAL A 147 -23.28 13.15 9.01
N GLU A 148 -24.46 13.43 8.48
CA GLU A 148 -24.70 13.50 7.03
C GLU A 148 -24.06 14.72 6.37
N VAL A 149 -24.09 15.88 7.03
CA VAL A 149 -23.44 17.10 6.56
C VAL A 149 -21.92 16.92 6.58
N LYS A 150 -21.37 16.34 7.64
CA LYS A 150 -19.94 15.99 7.73
C LYS A 150 -19.52 15.00 6.66
N ALA A 151 -20.34 13.98 6.37
CA ALA A 151 -20.09 13.06 5.27
C ALA A 151 -20.15 13.74 3.90
N THR A 152 -21.01 14.75 3.74
CA THR A 152 -21.12 15.55 2.51
C THR A 152 -19.89 16.45 2.34
N PHE A 153 -19.43 17.11 3.41
CA PHE A 153 -18.18 17.89 3.41
C PHE A 153 -16.95 17.03 3.09
N ARG A 154 -16.86 15.82 3.63
CA ARG A 154 -15.78 14.87 3.30
C ARG A 154 -15.76 14.52 1.81
N LYS A 155 -16.92 14.31 1.19
CA LYS A 155 -17.01 14.06 -0.27
C LYS A 155 -16.58 15.28 -1.07
N TYR A 156 -16.97 16.48 -0.62
CA TYR A 156 -16.54 17.75 -1.20
C TYR A 156 -15.01 17.90 -1.16
N SER A 157 -14.41 17.81 0.04
CA SER A 157 -12.97 18.02 0.26
C SER A 157 -12.14 17.02 -0.55
N LYS A 158 -12.54 15.74 -0.57
CA LYS A 158 -11.86 14.72 -1.37
C LYS A 158 -11.92 14.98 -2.87
N LYS A 159 -13.01 15.53 -3.38
CA LYS A 159 -13.16 15.77 -4.83
C LYS A 159 -12.48 17.06 -5.28
N ILE A 160 -12.62 18.14 -4.50
CA ILE A 160 -12.19 19.48 -4.89
C ILE A 160 -10.76 19.76 -4.45
N LEU A 161 -10.41 19.37 -3.23
CA LEU A 161 -9.10 19.64 -2.65
C LEU A 161 -8.17 18.42 -2.74
N SER A 162 -8.71 17.25 -3.14
CA SER A 162 -8.00 15.97 -3.08
C SER A 162 -7.49 15.64 -1.67
N VAL A 163 -8.23 16.09 -0.64
CA VAL A 163 -7.88 15.93 0.79
C VAL A 163 -8.93 15.06 1.47
N ASP A 164 -8.49 14.14 2.32
CA ASP A 164 -9.36 13.40 3.24
C ASP A 164 -8.99 13.65 4.71
N GLU A 165 -9.71 12.98 5.63
CA GLU A 165 -9.51 13.18 7.07
C GLU A 165 -8.13 12.69 7.53
N LYS A 166 -7.59 11.65 6.90
CA LYS A 166 -6.29 11.12 7.30
C LYS A 166 -5.16 12.03 6.87
N ASP A 167 -5.31 12.69 5.72
CA ASP A 167 -4.38 13.74 5.28
C ASP A 167 -4.29 14.87 6.33
N ILE A 168 -5.44 15.27 6.91
CA ILE A 168 -5.50 16.27 8.00
C ILE A 168 -4.86 15.73 9.28
N GLU A 169 -5.12 14.48 9.66
CA GLU A 169 -4.53 13.85 10.84
C GLU A 169 -3.00 13.73 10.72
N GLY A 170 -2.49 13.30 9.55
CA GLY A 170 -1.08 13.23 9.26
C GLY A 170 -0.39 14.60 9.26
N TYR A 171 -1.02 15.60 8.63
CA TYR A 171 -0.52 16.98 8.64
C TYR A 171 -0.36 17.53 10.06
N ARG A 172 -1.28 17.21 10.97
CA ARG A 172 -1.23 17.68 12.37
C ARG A 172 -0.05 17.15 13.17
N LEU A 173 0.52 16.00 12.79
CA LEU A 173 1.71 15.45 13.45
C LEU A 173 2.95 16.31 13.21
N PHE A 174 2.97 17.07 12.11
CA PHE A 174 4.11 17.89 11.70
C PHE A 174 3.84 19.39 11.87
N LEU A 175 2.99 19.74 12.84
CA LEU A 175 2.81 21.12 13.28
C LEU A 175 3.78 21.47 14.42
N ASN A 176 4.38 22.64 14.33
CA ASN A 176 5.15 23.25 15.41
C ASN A 176 4.23 23.68 16.56
N SER A 177 4.83 24.07 17.70
CA SER A 177 4.10 24.56 18.88
C SER A 177 3.24 25.80 18.62
N ASP A 178 3.52 26.55 17.55
CA ASP A 178 2.75 27.72 17.12
C ASP A 178 1.67 27.39 16.07
N GLY A 179 1.51 26.10 15.72
CA GLY A 179 0.55 25.63 14.72
C GLY A 179 0.99 25.80 13.26
N THR A 180 2.26 26.14 13.01
CA THR A 180 2.82 26.20 11.66
C THR A 180 3.29 24.83 11.19
N PHE A 181 3.12 24.52 9.89
CA PHE A 181 3.58 23.27 9.31
C PHE A 181 5.10 23.28 9.11
N ASP A 182 5.75 22.20 9.52
CA ASP A 182 7.19 22.04 9.48
C ASP A 182 7.61 20.94 8.50
N ILE A 183 8.00 21.34 7.29
CA ILE A 183 8.53 20.43 6.27
C ILE A 183 9.89 19.84 6.66
N VAL A 184 10.70 20.56 7.46
CA VAL A 184 11.99 20.06 7.94
C VAL A 184 11.77 18.89 8.89
N ASN A 185 10.71 18.93 9.71
CA ASN A 185 10.33 17.81 10.56
C ASN A 185 9.86 16.58 9.75
N VAL A 186 9.15 16.79 8.63
CA VAL A 186 8.80 15.69 7.69
C VAL A 186 10.06 15.09 7.05
N HIS A 187 11.02 15.93 6.67
CA HIS A 187 12.31 15.47 6.14
C HIS A 187 13.09 14.64 7.16
N ASN A 188 13.21 15.13 8.39
CA ASN A 188 13.84 14.42 9.49
C ASN A 188 13.16 13.08 9.80
N PHE A 189 11.82 13.02 9.70
CA PHE A 189 11.05 11.79 9.84
C PHE A 189 11.47 10.73 8.82
N PHE A 190 11.52 11.08 7.54
CA PHE A 190 11.92 10.12 6.50
C PHE A 190 13.41 9.79 6.54
N SER A 191 14.27 10.74 6.93
CA SER A 191 15.72 10.51 7.09
C SER A 191 15.99 9.52 8.22
N THR A 192 15.32 9.70 9.36
CA THR A 192 15.44 8.81 10.53
C THR A 192 14.86 7.43 10.22
N LEU A 193 13.72 7.38 9.49
CA LEU A 193 13.17 6.12 8.99
C LEU A 193 14.20 5.39 8.12
N LYS A 194 14.82 6.07 7.16
CA LYS A 194 15.84 5.48 6.28
C LYS A 194 16.97 4.82 7.10
N GLU A 195 17.53 5.52 8.08
CA GLU A 195 18.60 4.99 8.92
C GLU A 195 18.15 3.81 9.79
N LEU A 196 16.92 3.85 10.32
CA LEU A 196 16.32 2.72 11.04
C LEU A 196 16.23 1.48 10.13
N LEU A 197 15.74 1.64 8.90
CA LEU A 197 15.59 0.53 7.97
C LEU A 197 16.93 -0.04 7.51
N LYS A 198 17.90 0.84 7.24
CA LYS A 198 19.26 0.46 6.84
C LYS A 198 19.95 -0.42 7.88
N THR A 199 19.85 -0.04 9.15
CA THR A 199 20.47 -0.75 10.28
C THR A 199 19.66 -1.96 10.78
N SER A 200 18.47 -2.19 10.23
CA SER A 200 17.59 -3.29 10.65
C SER A 200 17.87 -4.60 9.91
N GLN A 201 17.62 -5.71 10.61
CA GLN A 201 17.82 -7.07 10.10
C GLN A 201 16.52 -7.67 9.60
N PHE A 202 16.25 -7.50 8.31
CA PHE A 202 15.13 -8.13 7.61
C PHE A 202 15.49 -8.40 6.16
N HIS A 203 14.67 -9.21 5.49
CA HIS A 203 14.80 -9.51 4.07
C HIS A 203 13.53 -9.16 3.34
N ILE A 204 13.68 -8.58 2.15
CA ILE A 204 12.57 -8.28 1.24
C ILE A 204 12.47 -9.41 0.22
N LEU A 205 11.25 -9.89 -0.02
CA LEU A 205 10.92 -10.77 -1.14
C LEU A 205 9.83 -10.10 -1.98
N ASN A 206 9.91 -10.21 -3.30
CA ASN A 206 8.92 -9.60 -4.18
C ASN A 206 8.48 -10.51 -5.32
N THR A 207 7.17 -10.58 -5.53
CA THR A 207 6.58 -11.25 -6.69
C THR A 207 5.70 -10.26 -7.42
N ASP A 208 6.06 -9.93 -8.65
CA ASP A 208 5.24 -9.11 -9.53
C ASP A 208 4.50 -9.97 -10.56
N TYR A 209 3.36 -9.45 -10.99
CA TYR A 209 2.51 -9.97 -12.04
C TYR A 209 2.17 -8.86 -13.01
N ILE A 210 2.40 -9.11 -14.29
CA ILE A 210 2.11 -8.20 -15.38
C ILE A 210 1.25 -8.95 -16.40
N ASN A 211 0.20 -8.29 -16.85
CA ASN A 211 -0.68 -8.85 -17.86
C ASN A 211 -1.22 -7.75 -18.78
N LEU A 212 -1.47 -8.08 -20.04
CA LEU A 212 -2.30 -7.25 -20.91
C LEU A 212 -3.78 -7.59 -20.75
N LYS A 213 -4.60 -6.55 -20.58
CA LYS A 213 -6.06 -6.63 -20.63
C LYS A 213 -6.49 -7.11 -22.01
N LYS A 214 -7.42 -8.07 -22.04
CA LYS A 214 -7.93 -8.66 -23.27
C LYS A 214 -9.44 -8.58 -23.31
N ALA A 215 -9.97 -8.24 -24.48
CA ALA A 215 -11.39 -8.41 -24.76
C ALA A 215 -11.76 -9.91 -24.69
N TYR A 216 -12.98 -10.19 -24.28
CA TYR A 216 -13.52 -11.55 -24.26
C TYR A 216 -14.89 -11.59 -24.94
N LEU A 217 -15.32 -12.80 -25.32
CA LEU A 217 -16.68 -13.02 -25.81
C LEU A 217 -17.59 -13.32 -24.62
N PRO A 218 -18.61 -12.49 -24.34
CA PRO A 218 -19.56 -12.79 -23.27
C PRO A 218 -20.41 -14.00 -23.65
N LEU A 219 -21.02 -14.62 -22.63
CA LEU A 219 -21.99 -15.71 -22.84
C LEU A 219 -23.12 -15.18 -23.73
N ARG A 220 -23.40 -15.89 -24.82
CA ARG A 220 -24.39 -15.50 -25.83
C ARG A 220 -25.30 -16.67 -26.19
N LYS A 221 -26.53 -16.37 -26.62
CA LYS A 221 -27.41 -17.37 -27.22
C LYS A 221 -26.96 -17.65 -28.66
N ALA A 222 -27.25 -18.85 -29.18
CA ALA A 222 -26.82 -19.25 -30.53
C ALA A 222 -27.29 -18.31 -31.66
N SER A 223 -28.38 -17.55 -31.43
CA SER A 223 -28.94 -16.58 -32.38
C SER A 223 -28.30 -15.19 -32.33
N GLU A 224 -27.41 -14.92 -31.38
CA GLU A 224 -26.79 -13.60 -31.18
C GLU A 224 -25.46 -13.49 -31.93
N ARG A 225 -25.21 -12.32 -32.55
CA ARG A 225 -23.94 -12.04 -33.22
C ARG A 225 -22.80 -11.95 -32.21
N GLU A 226 -21.63 -12.43 -32.61
CA GLU A 226 -20.42 -12.33 -31.81
C GLU A 226 -20.01 -10.85 -31.65
N LYS A 227 -19.88 -10.41 -30.41
CA LYS A 227 -19.40 -9.07 -30.09
C LYS A 227 -18.40 -9.16 -28.94
N LEU A 228 -17.19 -8.67 -29.18
CA LEU A 228 -16.17 -8.58 -28.15
C LEU A 228 -16.54 -7.51 -27.11
N THR A 229 -16.17 -7.77 -25.86
CA THR A 229 -16.19 -6.76 -24.81
C THR A 229 -15.11 -5.71 -25.03
N ASN A 230 -15.25 -4.55 -24.40
CA ASN A 230 -14.13 -3.64 -24.25
C ASN A 230 -13.09 -4.32 -23.32
N PRO A 231 -11.77 -4.26 -23.64
CA PRO A 231 -10.71 -4.85 -22.80
C PRO A 231 -10.71 -4.39 -21.33
N ASN A 232 -11.28 -3.22 -21.03
CA ASN A 232 -11.40 -2.69 -19.67
C ASN A 232 -12.58 -3.29 -18.89
N ILE A 233 -13.43 -4.12 -19.51
CA ILE A 233 -14.53 -4.81 -18.82
C ILE A 233 -13.95 -6.01 -18.08
N LEU A 234 -14.25 -6.11 -16.78
CA LEU A 234 -13.87 -7.26 -15.97
C LEU A 234 -14.49 -8.54 -16.56
N PRO A 235 -13.67 -9.58 -16.81
CA PRO A 235 -14.17 -10.86 -17.29
C PRO A 235 -15.14 -11.51 -16.30
N ALA A 236 -16.03 -12.36 -16.83
CA ALA A 236 -16.88 -13.21 -16.00
C ALA A 236 -16.04 -14.05 -15.03
N LYS A 237 -16.55 -14.39 -13.84
CA LYS A 237 -15.76 -15.07 -12.78
C LYS A 237 -15.04 -16.35 -13.26
N ASN A 238 -15.62 -17.11 -14.18
CA ASN A 238 -15.03 -18.32 -14.75
C ASN A 238 -13.91 -18.07 -15.78
N LEU A 239 -13.79 -16.83 -16.28
CA LEU A 239 -12.73 -16.36 -17.17
C LEU A 239 -11.76 -15.41 -16.46
N ALA A 240 -12.12 -14.96 -15.24
CA ALA A 240 -11.33 -14.02 -14.47
C ALA A 240 -10.00 -14.68 -14.06
N LYS A 241 -8.92 -13.91 -14.24
CA LYS A 241 -7.61 -14.33 -13.77
C LYS A 241 -7.59 -14.18 -12.26
N ALA A 242 -7.27 -15.25 -11.55
CA ALA A 242 -7.09 -15.23 -10.10
C ALA A 242 -5.70 -14.69 -9.74
N GLU A 243 -5.43 -13.42 -10.09
CA GLU A 243 -4.11 -12.79 -10.01
C GLU A 243 -3.49 -12.94 -8.61
N ALA A 244 -4.24 -12.58 -7.56
CA ALA A 244 -3.81 -12.72 -6.17
C ALA A 244 -3.43 -14.17 -5.82
N ARG A 245 -4.23 -15.16 -6.24
CA ARG A 245 -3.96 -16.58 -6.00
C ARG A 245 -2.68 -17.03 -6.71
N VAL A 246 -2.51 -16.68 -7.98
CA VAL A 246 -1.33 -17.05 -8.78
C VAL A 246 -0.06 -16.43 -8.18
N VAL A 247 -0.13 -15.14 -7.85
CA VAL A 247 1.00 -14.41 -7.27
C VAL A 247 1.36 -14.94 -5.89
N MET A 248 0.37 -15.24 -5.05
CA MET A 248 0.63 -15.82 -3.72
C MET A 248 1.33 -17.17 -3.82
N LYS A 249 0.88 -18.08 -4.70
CA LYS A 249 1.57 -19.36 -4.90
C LYS A 249 3.02 -19.17 -5.32
N LYS A 250 3.29 -18.21 -6.19
CA LYS A 250 4.65 -17.90 -6.64
C LYS A 250 5.50 -17.21 -5.57
N HIS A 251 4.87 -16.38 -4.75
CA HIS A 251 5.52 -15.76 -3.60
C HIS A 251 5.91 -16.80 -2.54
N LEU A 252 5.06 -17.82 -2.33
CA LEU A 252 5.38 -18.93 -1.44
C LEU A 252 6.54 -19.79 -1.96
N ASP A 253 6.73 -19.94 -3.28
CA ASP A 253 7.94 -20.56 -3.84
C ASP A 253 9.20 -19.82 -3.36
N ILE A 254 9.27 -18.50 -3.60
CA ILE A 254 10.47 -17.72 -3.26
C ILE A 254 10.67 -17.57 -1.76
N LEU A 255 9.59 -17.62 -0.96
CA LEU A 255 9.66 -17.65 0.49
C LEU A 255 10.26 -18.96 1.01
N ILE A 256 9.83 -20.10 0.47
CA ILE A 256 10.44 -21.40 0.79
C ILE A 256 11.91 -21.39 0.39
N GLU A 257 12.23 -20.91 -0.83
CA GLU A 257 13.62 -20.79 -1.28
C GLU A 257 14.46 -19.93 -0.33
N PHE A 258 13.94 -18.79 0.12
CA PHE A 258 14.59 -17.94 1.11
C PHE A 258 14.85 -18.69 2.43
N LEU A 259 13.88 -19.43 2.95
CA LEU A 259 14.03 -20.15 4.22
C LEU A 259 15.13 -21.20 4.13
N ILE A 260 15.18 -21.97 3.04
CA ILE A 260 16.15 -23.06 2.86
C ILE A 260 17.50 -22.57 2.30
N SER A 261 17.60 -21.29 1.92
CA SER A 261 18.85 -20.70 1.43
C SER A 261 19.83 -20.43 2.56
N ASN A 262 21.05 -20.92 2.39
CA ASN A 262 22.18 -20.69 3.28
C ASN A 262 23.38 -20.14 2.49
N ASN A 263 24.31 -19.50 3.21
CA ASN A 263 25.57 -19.00 2.65
C ASN A 263 26.74 -19.91 3.04
N PHE A 264 27.49 -20.40 2.03
CA PHE A 264 28.72 -21.17 2.21
C PHE A 264 29.79 -20.65 1.24
N ASN A 265 30.96 -20.27 1.77
CA ASN A 265 32.08 -19.71 1.00
C ASN A 265 31.68 -18.55 0.06
N GLY A 266 30.79 -17.67 0.51
CA GLY A 266 30.33 -16.52 -0.26
C GLY A 266 29.33 -16.85 -1.38
N SER A 267 28.89 -18.11 -1.49
CA SER A 267 27.84 -18.52 -2.42
C SER A 267 26.56 -18.92 -1.67
N THR A 268 25.42 -18.51 -2.20
CA THR A 268 24.10 -18.96 -1.73
C THR A 268 23.80 -20.35 -2.29
N TYR A 269 23.36 -21.27 -1.44
CA TYR A 269 22.93 -22.62 -1.82
C TYR A 269 21.65 -23.01 -1.08
N LEU A 270 20.93 -23.98 -1.65
CA LEU A 270 19.74 -24.56 -1.03
C LEU A 270 20.15 -25.74 -0.15
N ASP A 271 19.74 -25.72 1.12
CA ASP A 271 20.04 -26.78 2.07
C ASP A 271 18.98 -27.87 2.04
N GLU A 272 19.39 -29.11 1.75
CA GLU A 272 18.51 -30.27 1.80
C GLU A 272 18.21 -30.67 3.25
N ASN A 273 19.13 -30.41 4.18
CA ASN A 273 19.01 -30.79 5.58
C ASN A 273 18.27 -29.70 6.36
N LEU A 274 16.96 -29.64 6.18
CA LEU A 274 16.12 -28.66 6.86
C LEU A 274 16.11 -28.89 8.39
N PRO A 275 16.48 -27.88 9.20
CA PRO A 275 16.37 -27.95 10.66
C PRO A 275 14.93 -28.24 11.11
N ASP A 276 14.77 -28.80 12.32
CA ASP A 276 13.43 -29.15 12.83
C ASP A 276 12.57 -27.91 13.12
N MET A 277 13.19 -26.81 13.57
CA MET A 277 12.50 -25.55 13.89
C MET A 277 12.83 -24.43 12.88
N LEU A 278 12.78 -24.71 11.57
CA LEU A 278 12.84 -23.68 10.53
C LEU A 278 11.45 -23.49 9.91
N TYR A 279 10.78 -22.38 10.17
CA TYR A 279 9.45 -22.10 9.62
C TYR A 279 9.11 -20.60 9.70
N THR A 280 8.05 -20.20 8.99
CA THR A 280 7.55 -18.83 9.00
C THR A 280 6.06 -18.74 9.31
N LYS A 281 5.71 -17.65 10.01
CA LYS A 281 4.34 -17.23 10.29
C LYS A 281 4.02 -15.98 9.47
N LEU A 282 3.08 -16.11 8.54
CA LEU A 282 2.69 -15.05 7.62
C LEU A 282 1.69 -14.10 8.29
N ARG A 283 1.86 -12.81 8.02
CA ARG A 283 1.08 -11.69 8.54
C ARG A 283 0.71 -10.79 7.39
N PHE A 284 -0.51 -10.90 6.89
CA PHE A 284 -0.97 -10.07 5.79
C PHE A 284 -1.59 -8.78 6.33
N ASP A 285 -1.16 -7.63 5.82
CA ASP A 285 -1.81 -6.35 6.13
C ASP A 285 -3.24 -6.34 5.56
N ALA A 286 -4.22 -6.33 6.44
CA ALA A 286 -5.59 -6.60 6.08
C ALA A 286 -6.43 -5.32 6.05
N ASP A 287 -6.07 -4.34 5.21
CA ASP A 287 -6.93 -3.19 4.98
C ASP A 287 -8.18 -3.55 4.15
N GLY A 288 -9.30 -2.86 4.37
CA GLY A 288 -10.48 -2.95 3.52
C GLY A 288 -11.60 -3.94 3.93
N LYS A 289 -12.82 -3.56 3.54
CA LYS A 289 -14.09 -4.27 3.76
C LYS A 289 -14.33 -5.42 2.75
N GLU A 290 -13.50 -5.55 1.72
CA GLU A 290 -13.68 -6.56 0.67
C GLU A 290 -12.96 -7.86 1.04
N PHE A 291 -13.76 -8.85 1.40
CA PHE A 291 -13.32 -10.18 1.86
C PHE A 291 -12.82 -11.10 0.72
N GLU A 292 -12.97 -10.70 -0.56
CA GLU A 292 -12.75 -11.59 -1.72
C GLU A 292 -11.25 -11.84 -2.01
N ALA A 293 -10.39 -10.82 -2.08
CA ALA A 293 -8.94 -11.02 -2.28
C ALA A 293 -8.29 -11.77 -1.11
N LYS A 294 -8.77 -11.54 0.13
CA LYS A 294 -8.35 -12.29 1.33
C LYS A 294 -8.70 -13.78 1.21
N SER A 295 -9.77 -14.12 0.49
CA SER A 295 -10.16 -15.51 0.25
C SER A 295 -9.21 -16.21 -0.74
N ASP A 296 -8.80 -15.52 -1.81
CA ASP A 296 -7.87 -16.05 -2.80
C ASP A 296 -6.47 -16.31 -2.22
N LEU A 297 -5.95 -15.39 -1.39
CA LEU A 297 -4.66 -15.54 -0.72
C LEU A 297 -4.68 -16.70 0.29
N LYS A 298 -5.74 -16.82 1.09
CA LYS A 298 -5.94 -17.96 2.00
C LYS A 298 -6.04 -19.28 1.25
N MET A 299 -6.81 -19.28 0.16
CA MET A 299 -6.98 -20.47 -0.67
C MET A 299 -5.65 -20.89 -1.28
N ALA A 300 -4.86 -19.97 -1.83
CA ALA A 300 -3.51 -20.24 -2.31
C ALA A 300 -2.61 -20.85 -1.23
N PHE A 301 -2.62 -20.27 -0.03
CA PHE A 301 -1.85 -20.79 1.10
C PHE A 301 -2.25 -22.22 1.48
N HIS A 302 -3.56 -22.48 1.64
CA HIS A 302 -4.05 -23.82 2.00
C HIS A 302 -3.86 -24.86 0.89
N GLU A 303 -3.97 -24.46 -0.38
CA GLU A 303 -3.60 -25.32 -1.50
C GLU A 303 -2.12 -25.70 -1.44
N CYS A 304 -1.24 -24.75 -1.15
CA CYS A 304 0.19 -25.03 -1.00
C CYS A 304 0.48 -26.04 0.13
N LEU A 305 -0.26 -25.97 1.25
CA LEU A 305 -0.17 -26.97 2.32
C LEU A 305 -0.75 -28.33 1.92
N THR A 306 -1.67 -28.36 0.95
CA THR A 306 -2.34 -29.60 0.51
C THR A 306 -1.58 -30.31 -0.60
N THR A 307 -0.99 -29.58 -1.54
CA THR A 307 -0.37 -30.16 -2.75
C THR A 307 1.10 -29.79 -2.94
N GLY A 308 1.66 -28.90 -2.11
CA GLY A 308 2.94 -28.26 -2.37
C GLY A 308 2.80 -27.01 -3.25
N THR A 309 3.93 -26.37 -3.52
CA THR A 309 4.02 -25.20 -4.41
C THR A 309 4.36 -25.65 -5.84
N GLU A 310 4.67 -24.73 -6.76
CA GLU A 310 5.11 -25.14 -8.10
C GLU A 310 6.50 -25.78 -8.08
N ARG A 311 7.34 -25.39 -7.11
CA ARG A 311 8.74 -25.80 -7.02
C ARG A 311 9.06 -26.74 -5.86
N PHE A 312 8.19 -26.81 -4.85
CA PHE A 312 8.46 -27.56 -3.63
C PHE A 312 7.33 -28.53 -3.30
N GLU A 313 7.70 -29.73 -2.88
CA GLU A 313 6.77 -30.77 -2.47
C GLU A 313 5.95 -30.34 -1.24
N GLN A 314 4.77 -30.95 -1.08
CA GLN A 314 3.87 -30.73 0.04
C GLN A 314 4.58 -30.84 1.41
N LYS A 315 5.41 -31.88 1.59
CA LYS A 315 6.12 -32.12 2.87
C LYS A 315 7.01 -30.94 3.27
N THR A 316 7.64 -30.29 2.28
CA THR A 316 8.50 -29.12 2.50
C THR A 316 7.64 -27.90 2.81
N ALA A 317 6.55 -27.69 2.07
CA ALA A 317 5.62 -26.59 2.32
C ALA A 317 5.02 -26.66 3.72
N VAL A 318 4.51 -27.84 4.15
CA VAL A 318 3.94 -28.05 5.48
C VAL A 318 4.97 -27.85 6.59
N LYS A 319 6.23 -28.23 6.36
CA LYS A 319 7.30 -28.02 7.34
C LYS A 319 7.65 -26.54 7.53
N LEU A 320 7.69 -25.76 6.45
CA LEU A 320 8.23 -24.40 6.46
C LEU A 320 7.15 -23.32 6.61
N LEU A 321 5.91 -23.60 6.23
CA LEU A 321 4.79 -22.65 6.28
C LEU A 321 3.83 -23.04 7.41
N ASP A 322 3.87 -22.29 8.51
CA ASP A 322 3.12 -22.63 9.72
C ASP A 322 1.69 -22.07 9.69
N GLU A 323 1.56 -20.74 9.60
CA GLU A 323 0.25 -20.09 9.61
C GLU A 323 0.22 -18.85 8.71
N ILE A 324 -1.00 -18.47 8.30
CA ILE A 324 -1.30 -17.16 7.73
C ILE A 324 -2.35 -16.45 8.58
N ARG A 325 -2.04 -15.24 9.04
CA ARG A 325 -2.95 -14.37 9.79
C ARG A 325 -3.13 -13.05 9.06
N PHE A 326 -4.33 -12.50 9.16
CA PHE A 326 -4.71 -11.20 8.60
C PHE A 326 -4.76 -10.20 9.73
N ILE A 327 -3.85 -9.24 9.72
CA ILE A 327 -3.66 -8.27 10.80
C ILE A 327 -4.49 -7.04 10.49
N ARG A 328 -5.37 -6.65 11.43
CA ARG A 328 -6.19 -5.45 11.28
C ARG A 328 -5.44 -4.23 11.81
N LYS A 329 -5.84 -3.04 11.36
CA LYS A 329 -5.22 -1.78 11.77
C LYS A 329 -5.27 -1.54 13.27
N GLU A 330 -6.33 -2.00 13.93
CA GLU A 330 -6.46 -1.88 15.39
C GLU A 330 -5.49 -2.77 16.16
N GLU A 331 -4.81 -3.70 15.48
CA GLU A 331 -3.76 -4.54 16.05
C GLU A 331 -2.37 -3.93 15.85
N VAL A 332 -2.20 -3.12 14.80
CA VAL A 332 -0.94 -2.47 14.41
C VAL A 332 -0.62 -1.26 15.31
N GLY A 333 -1.58 -0.34 15.41
CA GLY A 333 -1.50 0.81 16.32
C GLY A 333 -2.05 0.46 17.70
N SER A 334 -1.50 -0.52 18.40
CA SER A 334 -2.06 -0.93 19.69
C SER A 334 -0.99 -1.21 20.73
N GLY A 335 -1.38 -1.21 22.01
CA GLY A 335 -0.53 -1.75 23.08
C GLY A 335 -0.48 -3.28 23.09
N ASN A 336 -0.86 -3.95 22.00
CA ASN A 336 -0.70 -5.41 21.88
C ASN A 336 0.78 -5.77 21.85
N ILE A 337 1.10 -6.98 22.29
CA ILE A 337 2.46 -7.50 22.33
C ILE A 337 2.52 -8.73 21.42
N PRO A 338 3.21 -8.68 20.25
CA PRO A 338 3.81 -7.49 19.63
C PRO A 338 2.76 -6.61 18.92
N PRO A 339 3.04 -5.29 18.73
CA PRO A 339 2.14 -4.37 18.03
C PRO A 339 2.19 -4.52 16.51
N HIS A 340 2.87 -5.53 15.94
CA HIS A 340 2.82 -5.84 14.51
C HIS A 340 3.30 -4.69 13.60
N CYS A 341 4.29 -3.90 14.02
CA CYS A 341 4.85 -2.78 13.25
C CYS A 341 5.40 -3.19 11.86
N GLY A 342 5.74 -4.48 11.69
CA GLY A 342 6.11 -5.03 10.38
C GLY A 342 5.03 -4.82 9.30
N SER A 343 3.76 -4.68 9.68
CA SER A 343 2.67 -4.30 8.77
C SER A 343 2.82 -2.87 8.22
N GLU A 344 3.20 -1.90 9.06
CA GLU A 344 3.46 -0.51 8.63
C GLU A 344 4.69 -0.44 7.72
N LEU A 345 5.70 -1.25 8.02
CA LEU A 345 6.91 -1.33 7.22
C LEU A 345 6.63 -1.90 5.82
N VAL A 346 5.89 -3.00 5.73
CA VAL A 346 5.63 -3.64 4.44
C VAL A 346 4.72 -2.78 3.56
N ASP A 347 3.73 -2.07 4.13
CA ASP A 347 2.91 -1.08 3.41
C ASP A 347 3.77 0.00 2.74
N PHE A 348 4.75 0.54 3.48
CA PHE A 348 5.71 1.50 2.92
C PHE A 348 6.57 0.89 1.81
N LEU A 349 7.29 -0.19 2.12
CA LEU A 349 8.29 -0.77 1.24
C LEU A 349 7.69 -1.44 0.01
N CYS A 350 6.49 -2.04 0.10
CA CYS A 350 5.85 -2.74 -1.00
C CYS A 350 5.72 -1.81 -2.22
N SER A 351 5.24 -0.58 -2.00
CA SER A 351 5.07 0.41 -3.07
C SER A 351 6.38 0.79 -3.78
N LEU A 352 7.49 0.88 -3.04
CA LEU A 352 8.80 1.26 -3.57
C LEU A 352 9.44 0.08 -4.30
N VAL A 353 9.47 -1.09 -3.66
CA VAL A 353 10.06 -2.32 -4.19
C VAL A 353 9.39 -2.70 -5.51
N CYS A 354 8.06 -2.73 -5.56
CA CYS A 354 7.35 -3.10 -6.78
C CYS A 354 7.57 -2.09 -7.91
N SER A 355 7.77 -0.81 -7.61
CA SER A 355 8.12 0.19 -8.64
C SER A 355 9.48 -0.11 -9.25
N GLU A 356 10.51 -0.33 -8.42
CA GLU A 356 11.87 -0.61 -8.89
C GLU A 356 11.96 -1.93 -9.67
N THR A 357 11.28 -2.99 -9.21
CA THR A 357 11.25 -4.28 -9.92
C THR A 357 10.52 -4.19 -11.25
N ARG A 358 9.41 -3.44 -11.33
CA ARG A 358 8.68 -3.20 -12.58
C ARG A 358 9.48 -2.37 -13.56
N VAL A 359 10.08 -1.26 -13.14
CA VAL A 359 10.91 -0.42 -14.01
C VAL A 359 12.06 -1.24 -14.58
N SER A 360 12.79 -1.95 -13.72
CA SER A 360 13.89 -2.83 -14.13
C SER A 360 13.45 -3.88 -15.16
N TYR A 361 12.30 -4.53 -14.95
CA TYR A 361 11.79 -5.56 -15.85
C TYR A 361 11.30 -4.99 -17.18
N LEU A 362 10.45 -3.95 -17.14
CA LEU A 362 9.85 -3.35 -18.33
C LEU A 362 10.89 -2.67 -19.21
N THR A 363 11.94 -2.09 -18.64
CA THR A 363 13.12 -1.64 -19.40
C THR A 363 13.81 -2.82 -20.07
N LYS A 364 14.04 -3.92 -19.34
CA LYS A 364 14.71 -5.11 -19.88
C LYS A 364 13.97 -5.71 -21.07
N ILE A 365 12.63 -5.72 -21.05
CA ILE A 365 11.80 -6.24 -22.16
C ILE A 365 11.44 -5.17 -23.21
N GLY A 366 11.95 -3.94 -23.08
CA GLY A 366 11.78 -2.88 -24.08
C GLY A 366 10.39 -2.23 -24.11
N VAL A 367 9.59 -2.35 -23.04
CA VAL A 367 8.29 -1.68 -22.93
C VAL A 367 8.45 -0.20 -22.56
N ILE A 368 9.48 0.13 -21.77
CA ILE A 368 9.80 1.51 -21.37
C ILE A 368 11.29 1.81 -21.55
N SER A 369 11.66 3.09 -21.59
CA SER A 369 13.05 3.56 -21.62
C SER A 369 13.51 4.05 -20.24
N GLN A 370 14.82 4.04 -19.98
CA GLN A 370 15.41 4.63 -18.77
C GLN A 370 15.34 6.16 -18.76
N GLU A 371 15.25 6.79 -19.93
CA GLU A 371 15.07 8.24 -20.06
C GLU A 371 13.67 8.63 -19.56
N ASP A 372 12.67 7.82 -19.87
CA ASP A 372 11.28 8.07 -19.51
C ASP A 372 10.93 7.64 -18.10
N PHE A 373 11.57 6.58 -17.62
CA PHE A 373 11.37 5.97 -16.31
C PHE A 373 12.73 5.64 -15.68
N PRO A 374 13.44 6.64 -15.14
CA PRO A 374 14.75 6.43 -14.52
C PRO A 374 14.67 5.47 -13.34
N LYS A 375 15.64 4.57 -13.23
CA LYS A 375 15.86 3.75 -12.02
C LYS A 375 16.04 4.64 -10.79
N GLY A 376 15.51 4.22 -9.63
CA GLY A 376 15.62 4.97 -8.37
C GLY A 376 14.60 6.11 -8.20
N LYS A 377 13.97 6.59 -9.29
CA LYS A 377 13.00 7.71 -9.23
C LYS A 377 11.84 7.42 -8.27
N TYR A 378 11.32 6.20 -8.27
CA TYR A 378 10.11 5.84 -7.53
C TYR A 378 10.38 5.41 -6.09
N SER A 379 11.64 5.14 -5.78
CA SER A 379 12.16 4.91 -4.43
C SER A 379 12.78 6.15 -3.79
N THR A 380 12.74 7.30 -4.48
CA THR A 380 13.25 8.58 -3.98
C THR A 380 12.11 9.52 -3.60
N LEU A 381 12.24 10.12 -2.42
CA LEU A 381 11.37 11.19 -1.94
C LEU A 381 12.00 12.52 -2.33
N ILE A 382 11.29 13.27 -3.18
CA ILE A 382 11.73 14.57 -3.68
C ILE A 382 11.08 15.67 -2.84
N PHE A 383 11.89 16.59 -2.33
CA PHE A 383 11.41 17.76 -1.59
C PHE A 383 11.39 18.99 -2.51
N GLU A 384 10.34 19.82 -2.42
CA GLU A 384 10.20 21.01 -3.26
C GLU A 384 11.13 22.15 -2.80
N GLU A 385 11.55 22.13 -1.54
CA GLU A 385 12.46 23.09 -0.92
C GLU A 385 13.92 22.82 -1.29
N GLU A 386 14.56 23.75 -2.00
CA GLU A 386 15.94 23.62 -2.50
C GLU A 386 17.01 23.37 -1.40
N GLU A 387 16.71 23.69 -0.14
CA GLU A 387 17.62 23.49 1.00
C GLU A 387 17.58 22.06 1.57
N LEU A 388 16.58 21.25 1.20
CA LEU A 388 16.40 19.89 1.69
C LEU A 388 16.88 18.88 0.65
N GLU A 389 17.75 17.97 1.07
CA GLU A 389 18.22 16.90 0.19
C GLU A 389 17.15 15.83 -0.05
N ASP A 390 17.07 15.32 -1.27
CA ASP A 390 16.22 14.18 -1.60
C ASP A 390 16.60 12.92 -0.80
N ILE A 391 15.60 12.14 -0.40
CA ILE A 391 15.80 10.92 0.39
C ILE A 391 15.51 9.70 -0.49
N SER A 392 16.57 9.04 -0.98
CA SER A 392 16.47 7.78 -1.71
C SER A 392 16.45 6.57 -0.79
N PHE A 393 15.56 5.61 -1.05
CA PHE A 393 15.51 4.29 -0.39
C PHE A 393 16.07 3.17 -1.29
N GLU A 394 16.67 3.51 -2.43
CA GLU A 394 17.21 2.54 -3.39
C GLU A 394 18.27 1.64 -2.75
N ASP A 395 19.16 2.20 -1.93
CA ASP A 395 20.22 1.45 -1.23
C ASP A 395 19.65 0.40 -0.27
N ILE A 396 18.56 0.72 0.42
CA ILE A 396 17.85 -0.24 1.29
C ILE A 396 17.21 -1.35 0.46
N ILE A 397 16.57 -1.01 -0.66
CA ILE A 397 15.96 -2.02 -1.53
C ILE A 397 17.03 -2.95 -2.07
N GLU A 398 18.15 -2.42 -2.56
CA GLU A 398 19.25 -3.23 -3.10
C GLU A 398 19.91 -4.13 -2.04
N ASP A 399 20.13 -3.62 -0.83
CA ASP A 399 20.72 -4.39 0.29
C ASP A 399 19.77 -5.48 0.82
N LYS A 400 18.49 -5.14 0.98
CA LYS A 400 17.52 -6.02 1.67
C LYS A 400 16.77 -6.96 0.72
N LEU A 401 16.69 -6.67 -0.58
CA LEU A 401 15.99 -7.52 -1.55
C LEU A 401 16.74 -8.83 -1.79
N PHE A 402 16.21 -9.90 -1.19
CA PHE A 402 16.81 -11.22 -1.27
C PHE A 402 16.45 -11.95 -2.57
N LEU A 403 15.16 -12.03 -2.90
CA LEU A 403 14.66 -12.65 -4.13
C LEU A 403 13.53 -11.84 -4.72
N LYS A 404 13.50 -11.77 -6.05
CA LYS A 404 12.38 -11.25 -6.82
C LYS A 404 12.03 -12.18 -7.97
N THR A 405 10.75 -12.23 -8.32
CA THR A 405 10.27 -12.96 -9.51
C THR A 405 9.18 -12.16 -10.22
N MET A 406 9.09 -12.36 -11.54
CA MET A 406 8.11 -11.72 -12.41
C MET A 406 7.26 -12.80 -13.08
N ILE A 407 5.94 -12.63 -13.06
CA ILE A 407 4.98 -13.44 -13.81
C ILE A 407 4.46 -12.58 -14.96
N ASP A 408 4.84 -12.92 -16.17
CA ASP A 408 4.49 -12.12 -17.35
C ASP A 408 3.51 -12.86 -18.25
N TYR A 409 2.32 -12.28 -18.42
CA TYR A 409 1.29 -12.71 -19.36
C TYR A 409 0.99 -11.65 -20.43
N SER A 410 1.92 -10.71 -20.64
CA SER A 410 1.82 -9.71 -21.71
C SER A 410 2.07 -10.31 -23.10
N GLU A 411 2.82 -11.41 -23.20
CA GLU A 411 3.09 -12.13 -24.45
C GLU A 411 2.22 -13.40 -24.58
N ILE A 412 0.99 -13.27 -25.09
CA ILE A 412 0.20 -14.37 -25.70
C ILE A 412 -0.62 -13.84 -26.87
#